data_AF-A0AAD8A2I7-F1
#
_entry.id   AF-A0AAD8A2I7-F1
#
_cell.length_a   1.000
_cell.length_b   1.000
_cell.length_c   1.000
_cell.angle_alpha   90.00
_cell.angle_beta   90.00
_cell.angle_gamma   90.00
#
_symmetry.space_group_name_H-M   'P 1'
#
loop_
_entity.id
_entity.type
_entity.pdbx_description
1 polymer ?
#
loop_
_entity_poly.entity_id
_entity_poly.type
_entity_poly.pdbx_seq_one_letter_code
_entity_poly.pdbx_strand_id
1 'polypeptide(L)'
;MSRVDWRCSDVTLWLFTVFFIINNSDSDNYKPEESTDYLLCRGCGADIADAGYILNNRFSPEALIQGNQSLFGKQNIAVQLLQNPLGIRFRVVVVDKASCIGIAEWHSEHSWYPGYAWKHCLCSHCGHHLGWIFEPIGTAVEERKTPSGGGFYALILDNVLSESFSDSLMIVPKTYKS
;
A
#
# COMPACT_ATOMS: atom_id res chain seq x y z
N MET A 1 75.72 10.34 -39.30
CA MET A 1 75.93 9.43 -38.16
C MET A 1 75.45 10.21 -36.94
N SER A 2 74.26 10.00 -36.38
CA SER A 2 73.71 8.77 -35.80
C SER A 2 72.17 8.74 -35.86
N ARG A 3 71.60 7.56 -36.12
CA ARG A 3 70.18 7.20 -35.92
C ARG A 3 69.91 7.00 -34.42
N VAL A 4 68.71 7.34 -33.98
CA VAL A 4 68.00 6.59 -32.92
C VAL A 4 66.52 6.53 -33.28
N ASP A 5 66.03 5.32 -33.52
CA ASP A 5 64.62 4.93 -33.61
C ASP A 5 64.01 4.85 -32.21
N TRP A 6 62.79 5.35 -32.00
CA TRP A 6 61.89 4.84 -30.97
C TRP A 6 60.45 4.72 -31.48
N ARG A 7 60.18 3.48 -31.91
CA ARG A 7 58.96 2.67 -31.93
C ARG A 7 57.66 3.30 -31.38
N CYS A 8 56.70 3.39 -32.29
CA CYS A 8 55.29 3.00 -32.19
C CYS A 8 54.88 2.31 -30.86
N SER A 9 54.25 3.05 -29.93
CA SER A 9 53.62 2.47 -28.72
C SER A 9 52.55 3.39 -28.11
N ASP A 10 51.72 4.09 -28.89
CA ASP A 10 50.70 4.99 -28.27
C ASP A 10 49.33 5.03 -28.94
N VAL A 11 49.07 4.22 -29.97
CA VAL A 11 47.76 4.22 -30.66
C VAL A 11 46.86 3.05 -30.21
N THR A 12 47.43 2.01 -29.60
CA THR A 12 46.65 0.85 -29.13
C THR A 12 45.99 1.08 -27.78
N LEU A 13 46.52 1.95 -26.91
CA LEU A 13 45.98 2.16 -25.56
C LEU A 13 44.65 2.96 -25.56
N TRP A 14 44.44 3.84 -26.55
CA TRP A 14 43.23 4.66 -26.64
C TRP A 14 42.02 3.93 -27.21
N LEU A 15 42.22 2.85 -27.99
CA LEU A 15 41.10 2.06 -28.51
C LEU A 15 40.54 1.08 -27.46
N PHE A 16 41.37 0.60 -26.53
CA PHE A 16 40.91 -0.27 -25.44
C PHE A 16 40.15 0.47 -24.34
N THR A 17 40.47 1.74 -24.06
CA THR A 17 39.75 2.55 -23.07
C THR A 17 38.35 2.94 -23.55
N VAL A 18 38.17 3.22 -24.85
CA VAL A 18 36.84 3.49 -25.42
C VAL A 18 35.98 2.23 -25.42
N PHE A 19 36.55 1.04 -25.69
CA PHE A 19 35.80 -0.23 -25.63
C PHE A 19 35.38 -0.59 -24.19
N PHE A 20 36.19 -0.27 -23.19
CA PHE A 20 35.84 -0.49 -21.78
C PHE A 20 34.79 0.49 -21.25
N ILE A 21 34.73 1.73 -21.76
CA ILE A 21 33.69 2.70 -21.37
C ILE A 21 32.35 2.37 -22.03
N ILE A 22 32.33 1.85 -23.27
CA ILE A 22 31.07 1.43 -23.92
C ILE A 22 30.50 0.15 -23.28
N ASN A 23 31.37 -0.76 -22.81
CA ASN A 23 30.94 -2.02 -22.18
C ASN A 23 30.61 -1.93 -20.68
N ASN A 24 30.93 -0.81 -20.01
CA ASN A 24 30.53 -0.54 -18.62
C ASN A 24 29.45 0.55 -18.53
N SER A 25 28.56 0.61 -19.53
CA SER A 25 27.21 1.07 -19.20
C SER A 25 26.55 -0.07 -18.45
N ASP A 26 26.67 -0.02 -17.12
CA ASP A 26 25.83 -0.81 -16.24
C ASP A 26 24.41 -0.56 -16.72
N SER A 27 23.81 -1.56 -17.36
CA SER A 27 22.39 -1.56 -17.60
C SER A 27 21.80 -1.67 -16.22
N ASP A 28 21.56 -0.52 -15.58
CA ASP A 28 20.64 -0.42 -14.47
C ASP A 28 19.40 -1.14 -14.97
N ASN A 29 19.20 -2.34 -14.46
CA ASN A 29 18.02 -3.13 -14.69
C ASN A 29 16.93 -2.39 -13.91
N TYR A 30 16.46 -1.28 -14.51
CA TYR A 30 15.34 -0.52 -14.06
C TYR A 30 14.14 -1.44 -14.24
N LYS A 31 13.91 -2.27 -13.23
CA LYS A 31 12.59 -2.84 -13.01
C LYS A 31 11.66 -1.63 -12.93
N PRO A 32 10.65 -1.52 -13.80
CA PRO A 32 9.65 -0.49 -13.63
C PRO A 32 9.15 -0.65 -12.20
N GLU A 33 9.33 0.39 -11.39
CA GLU A 33 8.72 0.45 -10.08
C GLU A 33 7.23 0.33 -10.36
N GLU A 34 6.64 -0.80 -10.01
CA GLU A 34 5.21 -1.01 -10.12
C GLU A 34 4.61 0.05 -9.20
N SER A 35 4.12 1.16 -9.77
CA SER A 35 3.60 2.28 -9.00
C SER A 35 2.47 1.75 -8.13
N THR A 36 2.78 1.54 -6.85
CA THR A 36 1.81 1.03 -5.90
C THR A 36 0.95 2.22 -5.49
N ASP A 37 -0.34 2.14 -5.80
CA ASP A 37 -1.30 3.17 -5.42
C ASP A 37 -1.42 3.25 -3.90
N TYR A 38 -1.69 4.44 -3.36
CA TYR A 38 -1.94 4.61 -1.93
C TYR A 38 -3.44 4.67 -1.63
N LEU A 39 -3.82 4.11 -0.48
CA LEU A 39 -5.14 4.24 0.10
C LEU A 39 -5.13 5.51 0.95
N LEU A 40 -5.87 6.52 0.52
CA LEU A 40 -6.01 7.80 1.21
C LEU A 40 -7.27 7.84 2.06
N CYS A 41 -7.25 8.58 3.15
CA CYS A 41 -8.42 8.87 3.95
C CYS A 41 -9.40 9.72 3.14
N ARG A 42 -10.65 9.27 2.96
CA ARG A 42 -11.65 10.09 2.25
C ARG A 42 -11.97 11.41 2.97
N GLY A 43 -11.82 11.45 4.30
CA GLY A 43 -12.13 12.63 5.11
C GLY A 43 -11.13 13.77 4.96
N CYS A 44 -9.84 13.48 4.75
CA CYS A 44 -8.79 14.51 4.76
C CYS A 44 -7.64 14.31 3.77
N GLY A 45 -7.63 13.21 2.99
CA GLY A 45 -6.58 12.90 2.04
C GLY A 45 -5.28 12.33 2.64
N ALA A 46 -5.22 12.06 3.94
CA ALA A 46 -4.01 11.51 4.56
C ALA A 46 -3.75 10.05 4.13
N ASP A 47 -2.48 9.69 3.98
CA ASP A 47 -2.05 8.34 3.58
C ASP A 47 -2.40 7.32 4.68
N ILE A 48 -3.25 6.36 4.34
CA ILE A 48 -3.72 5.31 5.26
C ILE A 48 -2.93 4.03 5.08
N ALA A 49 -2.77 3.53 3.87
CA ALA A 49 -2.04 2.29 3.61
C ALA A 49 -1.51 2.26 2.18
N ASP A 50 -0.40 1.57 1.98
CA ASP A 50 0.06 1.18 0.64
C ASP A 50 -0.83 0.05 0.10
N ALA A 51 -1.25 0.11 -1.18
CA ALA A 51 -2.03 -0.97 -1.78
C ALA A 51 -1.28 -2.32 -1.81
N GLY A 52 0.04 -2.33 -1.63
CA GLY A 52 0.91 -3.48 -1.40
C GLY A 52 0.56 -4.27 -0.14
N TYR A 53 -0.04 -3.62 0.87
CA TYR A 53 -0.42 -4.28 2.12
C TYR A 53 -1.80 -4.94 2.07
N ILE A 54 -2.51 -4.89 0.95
CA ILE A 54 -3.82 -5.54 0.83
C ILE A 54 -3.68 -7.07 0.87
N LEU A 55 -4.44 -7.70 1.77
CA LEU A 55 -4.45 -9.13 2.00
C LEU A 55 -5.60 -9.80 1.24
N ASN A 56 -5.32 -10.27 0.01
CA ASN A 56 -6.34 -10.89 -0.86
C ASN A 56 -6.80 -12.28 -0.41
N ASN A 57 -6.12 -12.92 0.53
CA ASN A 57 -6.43 -14.26 1.03
C ASN A 57 -7.02 -14.26 2.45
N ARG A 58 -7.35 -13.08 3.02
CA ARG A 58 -7.88 -12.96 4.37
C ARG A 58 -9.38 -12.66 4.34
N PHE A 59 -10.17 -13.72 4.29
CA PHE A 59 -11.63 -13.64 4.33
C PHE A 59 -12.17 -13.92 5.72
N SER A 60 -13.20 -13.18 6.10
CA SER A 60 -14.01 -13.45 7.30
C SER A 60 -14.97 -14.62 7.03
N PRO A 61 -15.10 -15.57 7.96
CA PRO A 61 -16.16 -16.59 7.92
C PRO A 61 -17.58 -16.01 7.97
N GLU A 62 -17.73 -14.80 8.49
CA GLU A 62 -19.01 -14.08 8.64
C GLU A 62 -19.33 -13.18 7.42
N ALA A 63 -18.52 -13.25 6.35
CA ALA A 63 -18.76 -12.49 5.13
C ALA A 63 -20.03 -12.96 4.42
N LEU A 64 -20.98 -12.04 4.23
CA LEU A 64 -22.22 -12.32 3.50
C LEU A 64 -21.97 -12.53 2.00
N ILE A 65 -21.03 -11.75 1.45
CA ILE A 65 -20.63 -11.78 0.04
C ILE A 65 -19.13 -11.53 -0.02
N GLN A 66 -18.45 -12.25 -0.91
CA GLN A 66 -17.04 -12.05 -1.24
C GLN A 66 -16.91 -11.88 -2.75
N GLY A 67 -16.00 -11.02 -3.19
CA GLY A 67 -15.75 -10.82 -4.61
C GLY A 67 -14.49 -10.03 -4.86
N ASN A 68 -13.91 -10.25 -6.04
CA ASN A 68 -12.72 -9.55 -6.48
C ASN A 68 -13.10 -8.32 -7.30
N GLN A 69 -12.42 -7.21 -7.07
CA GLN A 69 -12.63 -5.95 -7.79
C GLN A 69 -11.30 -5.36 -8.25
N SER A 70 -11.33 -4.53 -9.30
CA SER A 70 -10.18 -3.72 -9.69
C SER A 70 -10.22 -2.40 -8.92
N LEU A 71 -9.34 -2.25 -7.94
CA LEU A 71 -9.29 -1.13 -7.00
C LEU A 71 -7.83 -0.74 -6.74
N PHE A 72 -7.59 0.54 -6.41
CA PHE A 72 -6.27 1.05 -6.02
C PHE A 72 -5.16 0.69 -7.03
N GLY A 73 -5.42 0.92 -8.33
CA GLY A 73 -4.48 0.58 -9.41
C GLY A 73 -4.22 -0.92 -9.59
N LYS A 74 -4.86 -1.80 -8.81
CA LYS A 74 -4.63 -3.25 -8.81
C LYS A 74 -5.85 -4.02 -9.27
N GLN A 75 -5.61 -5.18 -9.88
CA GLN A 75 -6.63 -6.15 -10.23
C GLN A 75 -6.79 -7.17 -9.10
N ASN A 76 -7.96 -7.81 -9.04
CA ASN A 76 -8.25 -8.91 -8.11
C ASN A 76 -8.10 -8.56 -6.62
N ILE A 77 -8.48 -7.35 -6.23
CA ILE A 77 -8.56 -6.96 -4.82
C ILE A 77 -9.76 -7.63 -4.17
N ALA A 78 -9.51 -8.39 -3.11
CA ALA A 78 -10.55 -9.06 -2.34
C ALA A 78 -11.39 -8.06 -1.55
N VAL A 79 -12.69 -8.02 -1.85
CA VAL A 79 -13.68 -7.22 -1.13
C VAL A 79 -14.70 -8.15 -0.51
N GLN A 80 -15.08 -7.87 0.73
CA GLN A 80 -16.10 -8.62 1.47
C GLN A 80 -17.19 -7.70 1.99
N LEU A 81 -18.43 -8.18 1.98
CA LEU A 81 -19.57 -7.52 2.61
C LEU A 81 -19.79 -8.13 3.99
N LEU A 82 -19.52 -7.33 5.04
CA LEU A 82 -19.72 -7.72 6.43
C LEU A 82 -20.91 -6.98 7.03
N GLN A 83 -21.57 -7.58 8.00
CA GLN A 83 -22.73 -7.00 8.67
C GLN A 83 -22.49 -6.96 10.18
N ASN A 84 -22.77 -5.82 10.82
CA ASN A 84 -22.71 -5.71 12.28
C ASN A 84 -24.01 -6.22 12.94
N PRO A 85 -24.06 -6.35 14.27
CA PRO A 85 -25.26 -6.80 14.99
C PRO A 85 -26.50 -5.91 14.78
N LEU A 86 -26.32 -4.65 14.41
CA LEU A 86 -27.41 -3.72 14.09
C LEU A 86 -27.94 -3.86 12.65
N GLY A 87 -27.40 -4.80 11.87
CA GLY A 87 -27.81 -5.02 10.48
C GLY A 87 -27.16 -4.08 9.47
N ILE A 88 -26.23 -3.22 9.91
CA ILE A 88 -25.51 -2.28 9.02
C ILE A 88 -24.42 -3.05 8.28
N ARG A 89 -24.35 -2.84 6.96
CA ARG A 89 -23.44 -3.55 6.07
C ARG A 89 -22.28 -2.68 5.62
N PHE A 90 -21.10 -3.27 5.56
CA PHE A 90 -19.86 -2.61 5.19
C PHE A 90 -19.15 -3.42 4.11
N ARG A 91 -18.79 -2.76 3.01
CA ARG A 91 -17.81 -3.32 2.06
C ARG A 91 -16.43 -3.03 2.61
N VAL A 92 -15.64 -4.07 2.84
CA VAL A 92 -14.33 -3.93 3.46
C VAL A 92 -13.24 -4.56 2.60
N VAL A 93 -12.06 -3.95 2.68
CA VAL A 93 -10.78 -4.52 2.24
C VAL A 93 -9.91 -4.75 3.47
N VAL A 94 -9.10 -5.80 3.44
CA VAL A 94 -8.25 -6.17 4.57
C VAL A 94 -6.81 -5.80 4.24
N VAL A 95 -6.13 -5.11 5.16
CA VAL A 95 -4.72 -4.70 4.99
C VAL A 95 -3.87 -5.12 6.19
N ASP A 96 -2.62 -5.45 5.91
CA ASP A 96 -1.62 -5.83 6.93
C ASP A 96 -1.17 -4.62 7.75
N LYS A 97 -0.94 -3.48 7.08
CA LYS A 97 -0.46 -2.24 7.72
C LYS A 97 -1.31 -1.05 7.30
N ALA A 98 -1.62 -0.19 8.27
CA ALA A 98 -2.31 1.09 8.06
C ALA A 98 -1.94 2.12 9.14
N SER A 99 -2.17 3.41 8.87
CA SER A 99 -1.84 4.55 9.75
C SER A 99 -3.02 5.03 10.62
N CYS A 100 -3.95 4.14 10.96
CA CYS A 100 -5.08 4.47 11.85
C CYS A 100 -4.83 4.04 13.29
N ILE A 101 -5.56 4.66 14.21
CA ILE A 101 -5.41 4.45 15.65
C ILE A 101 -6.67 3.79 16.20
N GLY A 102 -6.46 2.71 16.96
CA GLY A 102 -7.45 2.02 17.74
C GLY A 102 -7.92 2.87 18.92
N ILE A 103 -9.22 3.07 19.02
CA ILE A 103 -9.85 3.75 20.16
C ILE A 103 -10.72 2.79 20.97
N ALA A 104 -11.00 3.17 22.22
CA ALA A 104 -11.75 2.40 23.20
C ALA A 104 -11.07 1.06 23.56
N GLU A 105 -11.84 0.21 24.25
CA GLU A 105 -11.44 -1.12 24.72
C GLU A 105 -11.44 -2.15 23.58
N TRP A 106 -10.73 -3.26 23.77
CA TRP A 106 -10.81 -4.39 22.85
C TRP A 106 -12.13 -5.15 23.05
N HIS A 107 -12.83 -5.45 21.95
CA HIS A 107 -14.06 -6.24 21.96
C HIS A 107 -13.84 -7.57 21.24
N SER A 108 -14.15 -8.69 21.91
CA SER A 108 -14.16 -10.03 21.26
C SER A 108 -15.55 -10.42 20.76
N GLU A 109 -16.59 -9.84 21.35
CA GLU A 109 -17.97 -10.06 20.95
C GLU A 109 -18.23 -9.56 19.53
N HIS A 110 -19.06 -10.31 18.79
CA HIS A 110 -19.45 -9.96 17.42
C HIS A 110 -18.27 -9.71 16.47
N SER A 111 -17.10 -10.29 16.75
CA SER A 111 -15.96 -10.24 15.87
C SER A 111 -16.26 -10.98 14.57
N TRP A 112 -15.98 -10.35 13.43
CA TRP A 112 -16.04 -11.01 12.12
C TRP A 112 -14.94 -12.04 11.91
N TYR A 113 -13.93 -12.07 12.79
CA TYR A 113 -12.78 -12.98 12.68
C TYR A 113 -12.65 -13.78 13.98
N PRO A 114 -13.08 -15.05 13.99
CA PRO A 114 -12.95 -15.91 15.16
C PRO A 114 -11.51 -15.95 15.68
N GLY A 115 -11.33 -15.80 16.99
CA GLY A 115 -10.01 -15.73 17.63
C GLY A 115 -9.37 -14.35 17.69
N TYR A 116 -10.02 -13.33 17.12
CA TYR A 116 -9.57 -11.94 17.14
C TYR A 116 -10.52 -11.04 17.92
N ALA A 117 -9.95 -10.10 18.69
CA ALA A 117 -10.64 -8.96 19.24
C ALA A 117 -10.50 -7.75 18.30
N TRP A 118 -11.40 -6.78 18.40
CA TRP A 118 -11.43 -5.61 17.53
C TRP A 118 -11.53 -4.28 18.29
N LYS A 119 -11.04 -3.22 17.64
CA LYS A 119 -11.22 -1.81 18.02
C LYS A 119 -11.63 -0.99 16.81
N HIS A 120 -12.28 0.15 17.03
CA HIS A 120 -12.53 1.12 15.96
C HIS A 120 -11.21 1.74 15.49
N CYS A 121 -11.02 1.80 14.17
CA CYS A 121 -9.86 2.38 13.48
C CYS A 121 -10.20 3.81 13.05
N LEU A 122 -9.67 4.82 13.73
CA LEU A 122 -9.84 6.23 13.37
C LEU A 122 -8.61 6.76 12.65
N CYS A 123 -8.84 7.61 11.64
CA CYS A 123 -7.78 8.35 10.99
C CYS A 123 -7.02 9.20 12.03
N SER A 124 -5.70 9.03 12.10
CA SER A 124 -4.82 9.76 13.02
C SER A 124 -4.78 11.28 12.74
N HIS A 125 -5.18 11.70 11.53
CA HIS A 125 -5.16 13.10 11.12
C HIS A 125 -6.48 13.84 11.37
N CYS A 126 -7.63 13.24 11.05
CA CYS A 126 -8.94 13.91 11.12
C CYS A 126 -9.98 13.21 12.00
N GLY A 127 -9.66 12.05 12.58
CA GLY A 127 -10.60 11.27 13.39
C GLY A 127 -11.70 10.55 12.60
N HIS A 128 -11.70 10.63 11.25
CA HIS A 128 -12.67 9.90 10.42
C HIS A 128 -12.61 8.40 10.67
N HIS A 129 -13.76 7.74 10.82
CA HIS A 129 -13.81 6.30 11.05
C HIS A 129 -13.46 5.53 9.76
N LEU A 130 -12.33 4.85 9.75
CA LEU A 130 -11.82 4.13 8.59
C LEU A 130 -12.23 2.65 8.59
N GLY A 131 -12.55 2.08 9.75
CA GLY A 131 -12.96 0.68 9.87
C GLY A 131 -12.58 0.10 11.23
N TRP A 132 -11.94 -1.06 11.24
CA TRP A 132 -11.57 -1.76 12.48
C TRP A 132 -10.15 -2.30 12.46
N ILE A 133 -9.53 -2.33 13.62
CA ILE A 133 -8.29 -3.07 13.88
C ILE A 133 -8.67 -4.42 14.49
N PHE A 134 -8.03 -5.49 14.06
CA PHE A 134 -8.15 -6.83 14.64
C PHE A 134 -6.82 -7.29 15.23
N GLU A 135 -6.86 -7.83 16.43
CA GLU A 135 -5.72 -8.36 17.17
C GLU A 135 -6.06 -9.74 17.73
N PRO A 136 -5.15 -10.75 17.68
CA PRO A 136 -5.38 -12.02 18.35
C PRO A 136 -5.73 -11.80 19.83
N ILE A 137 -6.74 -12.51 20.35
CA ILE A 137 -7.23 -12.29 21.72
C ILE A 137 -6.10 -12.40 22.77
N GLY A 138 -5.17 -13.34 22.59
CA GLY A 138 -4.05 -13.53 23.52
C GLY A 138 -3.04 -12.38 23.55
N THR A 139 -3.07 -11.48 22.57
CA THR A 139 -2.20 -10.31 22.47
C THR A 139 -2.99 -9.00 22.47
N ALA A 140 -4.30 -9.00 22.72
CA ALA A 140 -5.12 -7.80 22.78
C ALA A 140 -5.05 -7.11 24.16
N VAL A 141 -3.96 -6.37 24.43
CA VAL A 141 -3.78 -5.59 25.68
C VAL A 141 -4.36 -4.19 25.56
N GLU A 142 -4.90 -3.63 26.66
CA GLU A 142 -5.66 -2.38 26.69
C GLU A 142 -4.92 -1.20 26.03
N GLU A 143 -3.64 -1.02 26.35
CA GLU A 143 -2.81 0.10 25.89
C GLU A 143 -2.47 0.03 24.39
N ARG A 144 -2.68 -1.13 23.75
CA ARG A 144 -2.38 -1.34 22.33
C ARG A 144 -3.37 -0.56 21.47
N LYS A 145 -2.82 0.38 20.71
CA LYS A 145 -3.55 1.22 19.74
C LYS A 145 -3.41 0.76 18.28
N THR A 146 -2.42 -0.07 17.98
CA THR A 146 -2.16 -0.63 16.64
C THR A 146 -1.97 -2.15 16.77
N PRO A 147 -2.38 -2.95 15.80
CA PRO A 147 -2.21 -4.40 15.84
C PRO A 147 -0.73 -4.78 15.93
N SER A 148 -0.45 -5.95 16.51
CA SER A 148 0.85 -6.61 16.44
C SER A 148 1.04 -7.25 15.06
N GLY A 149 2.17 -7.93 14.83
CA GLY A 149 2.39 -8.69 13.59
C GLY A 149 1.41 -9.84 13.36
N GLY A 150 0.61 -10.24 14.37
CA GLY A 150 -0.47 -11.21 14.21
C GLY A 150 -1.83 -10.59 13.89
N GLY A 151 -1.96 -9.27 14.03
CA GLY A 151 -3.18 -8.51 13.77
C GLY A 151 -3.21 -7.89 12.37
N PHE A 152 -4.28 -7.18 12.06
CA PHE A 152 -4.52 -6.57 10.75
C PHE A 152 -5.63 -5.52 10.84
N TYR A 153 -5.97 -4.88 9.72
CA TYR A 153 -7.01 -3.87 9.63
C TYR A 153 -8.07 -4.28 8.61
N ALA A 154 -9.35 -4.02 8.91
CA ALA A 154 -10.44 -4.10 7.94
C ALA A 154 -10.95 -2.68 7.66
N LEU A 155 -10.61 -2.13 6.50
CA LEU A 155 -10.95 -0.78 6.10
C LEU A 155 -12.26 -0.76 5.30
N ILE A 156 -13.15 0.17 5.64
CA ILE A 156 -14.39 0.42 4.91
C ILE A 156 -14.04 1.07 3.58
N LEU A 157 -14.41 0.41 2.48
CA LEU A 157 -14.04 0.83 1.13
C LEU A 157 -14.53 2.25 0.82
N ASP A 158 -15.73 2.62 1.30
CA ASP A 158 -16.31 3.94 1.08
C ASP A 158 -15.63 5.05 1.90
N ASN A 159 -14.77 4.71 2.86
CA ASN A 159 -14.03 5.67 3.69
C ASN A 159 -12.58 5.86 3.27
N VAL A 160 -12.13 5.14 2.24
CA VAL A 160 -10.82 5.31 1.61
C VAL A 160 -10.96 5.72 0.15
N LEU A 161 -9.89 6.28 -0.40
CA LEU A 161 -9.75 6.67 -1.80
C LEU A 161 -8.45 6.13 -2.35
N SER A 162 -8.38 5.98 -3.67
CA SER A 162 -7.13 5.75 -4.38
C SER A 162 -6.43 7.10 -4.58
N GLU A 163 -5.12 7.14 -4.40
CA GLU A 163 -4.30 8.31 -4.73
C GLU A 163 -4.38 8.62 -6.22
N SER A 164 -4.19 7.61 -7.08
CA SER A 164 -4.30 7.80 -8.54
C SER A 164 -5.68 8.32 -8.98
N PHE A 165 -6.75 7.88 -8.31
CA PHE A 165 -8.08 8.43 -8.52
C PHE A 165 -8.18 9.90 -8.05
N SER A 166 -7.64 10.23 -6.88
CA SER A 166 -7.60 11.61 -6.35
C SER A 166 -6.86 12.55 -7.32
N ASP A 167 -5.69 12.14 -7.81
CA ASP A 167 -4.88 12.90 -8.75
C ASP A 167 -5.61 13.17 -10.07
N SER A 168 -6.37 12.19 -10.56
CA SER A 168 -7.16 12.34 -11.78
C SER A 168 -8.21 13.46 -11.70
N LEU A 169 -8.68 13.78 -10.49
CA LEU A 169 -9.66 14.84 -10.23
C LEU A 169 -9.01 16.22 -10.14
N MET A 170 -7.70 16.31 -9.90
CA MET A 170 -6.97 17.57 -9.72
C MET A 170 -6.39 18.14 -11.04
N ILE A 171 -6.71 17.52 -12.18
CA ILE A 171 -6.22 17.97 -13.49
C ILE A 171 -6.98 19.23 -13.93
N VAL A 172 -6.29 20.37 -13.99
CA VAL A 172 -6.83 21.61 -14.57
C VAL A 172 -6.89 21.48 -16.11
N PRO A 173 -8.05 21.66 -16.75
CA PRO A 173 -8.15 21.56 -18.21
C PRO A 173 -7.27 22.61 -18.91
N LYS A 174 -6.65 22.21 -20.03
CA LYS A 174 -5.79 23.09 -20.84
C LYS A 174 -6.48 24.39 -21.27
N THR A 175 -7.80 24.35 -21.43
CA THR A 175 -8.64 25.51 -21.76
C THR A 175 -8.56 26.65 -20.74
N TYR A 176 -8.18 26.37 -19.49
CA TYR A 176 -8.04 27.38 -18.43
C TYR A 176 -6.61 27.91 -18.27
N LYS A 177 -5.64 27.37 -19.00
CA LYS A 177 -4.27 27.91 -19.06
C LYS A 177 -4.21 28.92 -20.21
N SER A 178 -4.79 30.11 -20.00
CA SER A 178 -4.69 31.26 -20.92
C SER A 178 -3.32 31.89 -20.90
#